data_AF-A0A838V0L0-F1
#
_entry.id   AF-A0A838V0L0-F1
#
_cell.length_a   1.000
_cell.length_b   1.000
_cell.length_c   1.000
_cell.angle_alpha   90.00
_cell.angle_beta   90.00
_cell.angle_gamma   90.00
#
_symmetry.space_group_name_H-M   'P 1'
#
loop_
_entity.id
_entity.type
_entity.pdbx_description
1 polymer ?
#
loop_
_entity_poly.entity_id
_entity_poly.type
_entity_poly.pdbx_seq_one_letter_code
_entity_poly.pdbx_strand_id
1 'polypeptide(L)'
;MQRQPSLGKRLQAQAGECARLGSPLYAGLLTRAAADAEAGGPVREVLRGREADPSGSALALRLMGAVHRLVLSGELPEPAARYADSPPDPATCRPAFRTSLAERTEELRRLVLLPVQTNEVGRCAALLPGFLAVAERTGLPLRLLELGASAGLNLRWDRYRYTARDFAWGPCDSPLRVAFRLDGETPPSAAVEVATVVFHSIVMQYLS
;
A
#
# COMPACT_ATOMS: atom_id res chain seq x y z
N MET A 1 -22.72 -0.09 24.94
CA MET A 1 -22.30 -0.70 23.66
C MET A 1 -22.15 0.42 22.62
N GLN A 2 -20.93 0.83 22.27
CA GLN A 2 -20.75 1.86 21.24
C GLN A 2 -21.22 1.30 19.89
N ARG A 3 -22.15 2.00 19.23
CA ARG A 3 -22.68 1.62 17.92
C ARG A 3 -21.56 1.80 16.89
N GLN A 4 -21.20 0.74 16.16
CA GLN A 4 -20.18 0.87 15.11
C GLN A 4 -20.63 1.88 14.03
N PRO A 5 -19.72 2.70 13.49
CA PRO A 5 -20.02 3.60 12.39
C PRO A 5 -20.48 2.82 11.14
N SER A 6 -21.34 3.45 10.33
CA SER A 6 -21.81 2.84 9.06
C SER A 6 -20.64 2.52 8.13
N LEU A 7 -20.87 1.62 7.19
CA LEU A 7 -19.89 1.25 6.18
C LEU A 7 -19.37 2.46 5.41
N GLY A 8 -20.26 3.37 4.99
CA GLY A 8 -19.88 4.60 4.31
C GLY A 8 -19.01 5.49 5.19
N LYS A 9 -19.34 5.68 6.48
CA LYS A 9 -18.51 6.45 7.42
C LYS A 9 -17.10 5.86 7.58
N ARG A 10 -16.98 4.54 7.62
CA ARG A 10 -15.67 3.85 7.73
C ARG A 10 -14.83 4.02 6.46
N LEU A 11 -15.46 3.89 5.28
CA LEU A 11 -14.80 4.14 3.99
C LEU A 11 -14.36 5.61 3.87
N GLN A 12 -15.20 6.55 4.31
CA GLN A 12 -14.88 7.98 4.31
C GLN A 12 -13.73 8.31 5.26
N ALA A 13 -13.70 7.70 6.45
CA ALA A 13 -12.59 7.87 7.38
C ALA A 13 -11.26 7.39 6.78
N GLN A 14 -11.26 6.22 6.14
CA GLN A 14 -10.06 5.73 5.43
C GLN A 14 -9.66 6.64 4.28
N ALA A 15 -10.63 7.20 3.54
CA ALA A 15 -10.35 8.17 2.47
C ALA A 15 -9.59 9.39 2.99
N GLY A 16 -9.97 9.91 4.17
CA GLY A 16 -9.27 10.99 4.86
C GLY A 16 -7.83 10.64 5.21
N GLU A 17 -7.60 9.44 5.75
CA GLU A 17 -6.23 8.96 6.03
C GLU A 17 -5.39 8.80 4.77
N CYS A 18 -5.97 8.27 3.68
CA CYS A 18 -5.29 8.18 2.39
C CYS A 18 -4.91 9.55 1.85
N ALA A 19 -5.78 10.56 1.99
CA ALA A 19 -5.46 11.93 1.58
C ALA A 19 -4.31 12.52 2.42
N ARG A 20 -4.36 12.34 3.75
CA ARG A 20 -3.32 12.79 4.69
C ARG A 20 -1.96 12.15 4.39
N LEU A 21 -1.96 10.89 3.95
CA LEU A 21 -0.77 10.13 3.60
C LEU A 21 -0.32 10.31 2.14
N GLY A 22 -0.92 11.23 1.38
CA GLY A 22 -0.50 11.53 0.01
C GLY A 22 -0.91 10.47 -1.03
N SER A 23 -2.01 9.75 -0.79
CA SER A 23 -2.58 8.77 -1.73
C SER A 23 -3.87 9.30 -2.37
N PRO A 24 -3.78 10.21 -3.36
CA PRO A 24 -4.95 10.86 -3.96
C PRO A 24 -5.88 9.87 -4.64
N LEU A 25 -5.34 8.85 -5.33
CA LEU A 25 -6.12 7.78 -5.96
C LEU A 25 -7.03 7.07 -4.96
N TYR A 26 -6.46 6.57 -3.85
CA TYR A 26 -7.22 5.84 -2.86
C TYR A 26 -8.21 6.76 -2.14
N ALA A 27 -7.82 7.99 -1.83
CA ALA A 27 -8.72 8.98 -1.22
C ALA A 27 -9.95 9.25 -2.09
N GLY A 28 -9.76 9.48 -3.39
CA GLY A 28 -10.84 9.76 -4.33
C GLY A 28 -11.75 8.54 -4.55
N LEU A 29 -11.17 7.36 -4.76
CA LEU A 29 -11.94 6.12 -4.94
C LEU A 29 -12.73 5.75 -3.68
N LEU A 30 -12.14 5.83 -2.49
CA LEU A 30 -12.81 5.51 -1.23
C LEU A 30 -13.90 6.52 -0.86
N THR A 31 -13.72 7.81 -1.16
CA THR A 31 -14.77 8.82 -0.96
C THR A 31 -16.02 8.47 -1.78
N ARG A 32 -15.82 8.00 -3.02
CA ARG A 32 -16.94 7.60 -3.89
C ARG A 32 -17.50 6.23 -3.51
N ALA A 33 -16.66 5.31 -3.06
CA ALA A 33 -17.09 4.04 -2.52
C ALA A 33 -17.97 4.20 -1.27
N ALA A 34 -17.66 5.18 -0.41
CA ALA A 34 -18.48 5.52 0.75
C ALA A 34 -19.89 5.93 0.34
N ALA A 35 -20.02 6.84 -0.63
CA ALA A 35 -21.32 7.27 -1.15
C ALA A 35 -22.08 6.12 -1.83
N ASP A 36 -21.39 5.27 -2.61
CA ASP A 36 -21.98 4.11 -3.26
C ASP A 36 -22.54 3.09 -2.25
N ALA A 37 -21.79 2.83 -1.16
CA ALA A 37 -22.21 1.91 -0.10
C ALA A 37 -23.48 2.37 0.62
N GLU A 38 -23.61 3.68 0.89
CA GLU A 38 -24.79 4.27 1.52
C GLU A 38 -26.00 4.29 0.56
N ALA A 39 -25.75 4.45 -0.74
CA ALA A 39 -26.78 4.37 -1.79
C ALA A 39 -27.21 2.92 -2.13
N GLY A 40 -26.60 1.90 -1.50
CA GLY A 40 -26.90 0.50 -1.78
C GLY A 40 -26.34 -0.03 -3.11
N GLY A 41 -25.28 0.60 -3.63
CA GLY A 41 -24.62 0.17 -4.86
C GLY A 41 -23.66 -1.02 -4.70
N PRO A 42 -22.99 -1.44 -5.78
CA PRO A 42 -21.96 -2.49 -5.82
C PRO A 42 -20.97 -2.56 -4.65
N VAL A 43 -20.53 -1.44 -4.07
CA VAL A 43 -19.68 -1.47 -2.87
C VAL A 43 -20.40 -2.13 -1.69
N ARG A 44 -21.70 -1.85 -1.52
CA ARG A 44 -22.53 -2.49 -0.50
C ARG A 44 -22.63 -3.98 -0.73
N GLU A 45 -22.80 -4.42 -1.97
CA GLU A 45 -22.89 -5.85 -2.31
C GLU A 45 -21.57 -6.59 -2.07
N VAL A 46 -20.45 -6.00 -2.48
CA VAL A 46 -19.12 -6.57 -2.21
C VAL A 46 -18.84 -6.66 -0.71
N LEU A 47 -19.32 -5.71 0.09
CA LEU A 47 -19.07 -5.66 1.53
C LEU A 47 -20.22 -6.21 2.39
N ARG A 48 -21.26 -6.79 1.78
CA ARG A 48 -22.41 -7.39 2.48
C ARG A 48 -21.94 -8.50 3.42
N GLY A 49 -22.36 -8.42 4.69
CA GLY A 49 -21.96 -9.33 5.76
C GLY A 49 -20.71 -8.86 6.53
N ARG A 50 -20.14 -7.70 6.20
CA ARG A 50 -18.97 -7.10 6.87
C ARG A 50 -19.32 -5.87 7.70
N GLU A 51 -20.60 -5.57 7.87
CA GLU A 51 -21.08 -4.40 8.60
C GLU A 51 -20.58 -4.37 10.05
N ALA A 52 -20.36 -5.54 10.64
CA ALA A 52 -19.90 -5.71 12.02
C ALA A 52 -18.37 -5.91 12.15
N ASP A 53 -17.61 -5.93 11.04
CA ASP A 53 -16.15 -6.14 11.07
C ASP A 53 -15.51 -5.15 12.05
N PRO A 54 -14.61 -5.57 12.96
CA PRO A 54 -14.02 -4.70 13.98
C PRO A 54 -13.35 -3.44 13.42
N SER A 55 -13.27 -2.41 14.25
CA SER A 55 -12.39 -1.26 13.98
C SER A 55 -10.95 -1.75 13.88
N GLY A 56 -10.21 -1.29 12.87
CA GLY A 56 -8.85 -1.78 12.59
C GLY A 56 -8.78 -3.00 11.67
N SER A 57 -9.91 -3.60 11.24
CA SER A 57 -9.91 -4.72 10.28
C SER A 57 -9.43 -4.36 8.86
N ALA A 58 -9.05 -3.10 8.63
CA ALA A 58 -8.63 -2.58 7.34
C ALA A 58 -9.62 -2.85 6.19
N LEU A 59 -10.93 -2.94 6.46
CA LEU A 59 -11.95 -3.30 5.47
C LEU A 59 -11.88 -2.48 4.17
N ALA A 60 -11.71 -1.17 4.30
CA ALA A 60 -11.55 -0.25 3.17
C ALA A 60 -10.30 -0.58 2.33
N LEU A 61 -9.17 -0.85 2.99
CA LEU A 61 -7.94 -1.24 2.30
C LEU A 61 -8.01 -2.64 1.71
N ARG A 62 -8.75 -3.58 2.34
CA ARG A 62 -9.03 -4.91 1.76
C ARG A 62 -9.86 -4.82 0.49
N LEU A 63 -10.84 -3.93 0.43
CA LEU A 63 -11.57 -3.63 -0.81
C LEU A 63 -10.64 -3.13 -1.91
N MET A 64 -9.80 -2.13 -1.60
CA MET A 64 -8.86 -1.58 -2.57
C MET A 64 -7.84 -2.63 -3.03
N GLY A 65 -7.31 -3.42 -2.10
CA GLY A 65 -6.37 -4.51 -2.37
C GLY A 65 -6.98 -5.63 -3.21
N ALA A 66 -8.27 -5.95 -3.01
CA ALA A 66 -8.98 -6.94 -3.83
C ALA A 66 -9.07 -6.50 -5.30
N VAL A 67 -9.46 -5.26 -5.56
CA VAL A 67 -9.49 -4.71 -6.94
C VAL A 67 -8.09 -4.61 -7.51
N HIS A 68 -7.12 -4.14 -6.73
CA HIS A 68 -5.75 -3.99 -7.20
C HIS A 68 -5.10 -5.34 -7.53
N ARG A 69 -5.44 -6.41 -6.81
CA ARG A 69 -5.00 -7.77 -7.17
C ARG A 69 -5.47 -8.16 -8.56
N LEU A 70 -6.76 -7.94 -8.89
CA LEU A 70 -7.31 -8.27 -10.20
C LEU A 70 -6.72 -7.40 -11.32
N VAL A 71 -6.31 -6.17 -11.00
CA VAL A 71 -5.54 -5.32 -11.92
C VAL A 71 -4.17 -5.93 -12.21
N LEU A 72 -3.44 -6.32 -11.16
CA LEU A 72 -2.08 -6.88 -11.28
C LEU A 72 -2.06 -8.26 -11.94
N SER A 73 -3.14 -9.05 -11.85
CA SER A 73 -3.29 -10.32 -12.55
C SER A 73 -3.71 -10.16 -14.02
N GLY A 74 -3.97 -8.93 -14.48
CA GLY A 74 -4.40 -8.65 -15.85
C GLY A 74 -5.89 -8.91 -16.12
N GLU A 75 -6.69 -9.15 -15.08
CA GLU A 75 -8.10 -9.50 -15.19
C GLU A 75 -9.02 -8.27 -15.30
N LEU A 76 -8.50 -7.08 -14.95
CA LEU A 76 -9.19 -5.79 -15.06
C LEU A 76 -8.39 -4.82 -15.96
N PRO A 77 -8.39 -5.02 -17.29
CA PRO A 77 -7.58 -4.22 -18.21
C PRO A 77 -7.98 -2.73 -18.27
N GLU A 78 -9.27 -2.42 -18.12
CA GLU A 78 -9.72 -1.02 -18.12
C GLU A 78 -9.21 -0.25 -16.88
N PRO A 79 -9.41 -0.73 -15.63
CA PRO A 79 -8.76 -0.13 -14.46
C PRO A 79 -7.23 -0.11 -14.57
N ALA A 80 -6.60 -1.16 -15.10
CA ALA A 80 -5.16 -1.22 -15.28
C ALA A 80 -4.63 -0.07 -16.15
N ALA A 81 -5.31 0.22 -17.26
CA ALA A 81 -4.95 1.33 -18.15
C ALA A 81 -5.03 2.69 -17.44
N ARG A 82 -6.04 2.92 -16.59
CA ARG A 82 -6.18 4.17 -15.84
C ARG A 82 -5.18 4.29 -14.69
N TYR A 83 -4.82 3.17 -14.06
CA TYR A 83 -3.82 3.16 -12.98
C TYR A 83 -2.39 3.38 -13.50
N ALA A 84 -2.15 3.18 -14.80
CA ALA A 84 -0.87 3.42 -15.44
C ALA A 84 -0.56 4.91 -15.69
N ASP A 85 -1.56 5.79 -15.59
CA ASP A 85 -1.38 7.25 -15.63
C ASP A 85 -0.48 7.71 -14.47
N SER A 86 0.35 8.75 -14.67
CA SER A 86 1.30 9.23 -13.66
C SER A 86 1.13 10.74 -13.36
N PRO A 87 0.49 11.12 -12.23
CA PRO A 87 -0.27 10.27 -11.30
C PRO A 87 -1.66 9.90 -11.85
N PRO A 88 -2.27 8.79 -11.39
CA PRO A 88 -3.60 8.41 -11.81
C PRO A 88 -4.67 9.34 -11.21
N ASP A 89 -5.58 9.82 -12.06
CA ASP A 89 -6.70 10.66 -11.64
C ASP A 89 -7.84 9.80 -11.08
N PRO A 90 -8.24 9.97 -9.81
CA PRO A 90 -9.37 9.23 -9.25
C PRO A 90 -10.68 9.42 -10.03
N ALA A 91 -10.88 10.59 -10.66
CA ALA A 91 -12.11 10.87 -11.41
C ALA A 91 -12.22 10.00 -12.67
N THR A 92 -11.11 9.77 -13.36
CA THR A 92 -11.05 8.91 -14.56
C THR A 92 -11.06 7.43 -14.20
N CYS A 93 -10.50 7.06 -13.03
CA CYS A 93 -10.48 5.68 -12.53
C CYS A 93 -11.84 5.20 -12.01
N ARG A 94 -12.65 6.12 -11.49
CA ARG A 94 -13.90 5.80 -10.78
C ARG A 94 -14.89 4.95 -11.58
N PRO A 95 -15.21 5.24 -12.87
CA PRO A 95 -16.17 4.42 -13.62
C PRO A 95 -15.71 2.98 -13.73
N ALA A 96 -14.45 2.77 -14.15
CA ALA A 96 -13.87 1.44 -14.29
C ALA A 96 -13.81 0.68 -12.95
N PHE A 97 -13.43 1.37 -11.86
CA PHE A 97 -13.45 0.81 -10.52
C PHE A 97 -14.86 0.35 -10.11
N ARG A 98 -15.86 1.19 -10.35
CA ARG A 98 -17.27 0.89 -10.03
C ARG A 98 -17.81 -0.28 -10.85
N THR A 99 -17.56 -0.29 -12.16
CA THR A 99 -17.95 -1.38 -13.06
C THR A 99 -17.33 -2.70 -12.61
N SER A 100 -16.04 -2.68 -12.26
CA SER A 100 -15.33 -3.86 -11.72
C SER A 100 -16.01 -4.43 -10.47
N LEU A 101 -16.44 -3.56 -9.56
CA LEU A 101 -17.16 -3.98 -8.35
C LEU A 101 -18.47 -4.68 -8.69
N ALA A 102 -19.21 -4.19 -9.69
CA ALA A 102 -20.48 -4.78 -10.11
C ALA A 102 -20.26 -6.14 -10.81
N GLU A 103 -19.35 -6.19 -11.79
CA GLU A 103 -19.12 -7.36 -12.65
C GLU A 103 -18.37 -8.51 -11.97
N ARG A 104 -17.60 -8.21 -10.92
CA ARG A 104 -16.78 -9.19 -10.18
C ARG A 104 -17.20 -9.30 -8.72
N THR A 105 -18.48 -9.03 -8.41
CA THR A 105 -19.00 -8.98 -7.03
C THR A 105 -18.59 -10.20 -6.21
N GLU A 106 -18.92 -11.42 -6.64
CA GLU A 106 -18.65 -12.64 -5.87
C GLU A 106 -17.15 -12.94 -5.69
N GLU A 107 -16.34 -12.59 -6.67
CA GLU A 107 -14.89 -12.75 -6.57
C GLU A 107 -14.29 -11.74 -5.58
N LEU A 108 -14.68 -10.47 -5.69
CA LEU A 108 -14.24 -9.42 -4.78
C LEU A 108 -14.71 -9.68 -3.34
N ARG A 109 -15.90 -10.26 -3.15
CA ARG A 109 -16.38 -10.73 -1.84
C ARG A 109 -15.42 -11.74 -1.20
N ARG A 110 -14.90 -12.69 -1.98
CA ARG A 110 -13.90 -13.66 -1.51
C ARG A 110 -12.55 -12.99 -1.25
N LEU A 111 -12.10 -12.11 -2.14
CA LEU A 111 -10.79 -11.45 -2.02
C LEU A 111 -10.73 -10.47 -0.84
N VAL A 112 -11.83 -9.80 -0.50
CA VAL A 112 -11.93 -8.93 0.68
C VAL A 112 -11.70 -9.69 1.99
N LEU A 113 -11.84 -11.03 2.01
CA LEU A 113 -11.51 -11.83 3.20
C LEU A 113 -10.02 -11.88 3.49
N LEU A 114 -9.19 -11.66 2.46
CA LEU A 114 -7.76 -11.80 2.58
C LEU A 114 -7.18 -10.58 3.30
N PRO A 115 -6.18 -10.79 4.18
CA PRO A 115 -5.50 -9.68 4.82
C PRO A 115 -4.76 -8.86 3.77
N VAL A 116 -4.67 -7.55 4.02
CA VAL A 116 -3.75 -6.67 3.30
C VAL A 116 -2.50 -6.47 4.15
N GLN A 117 -1.35 -6.38 3.49
CA GLN A 117 -0.08 -6.01 4.11
C GLN A 117 0.33 -4.64 3.56
N THR A 118 0.59 -3.70 4.46
CA THR A 118 0.98 -2.32 4.08
C THR A 118 2.50 -2.25 3.96
N ASN A 119 3.02 -2.63 2.79
CA ASN A 119 4.39 -2.34 2.39
C ASN A 119 4.46 -0.91 1.87
N GLU A 120 4.84 -0.01 2.76
CA GLU A 120 5.04 1.40 2.46
C GLU A 120 6.55 1.62 2.28
N VAL A 121 6.97 1.97 1.06
CA VAL A 121 8.39 2.09 0.68
C VAL A 121 9.09 3.24 1.41
N GLY A 122 8.36 4.29 1.83
CA GLY A 122 8.87 5.36 2.68
C GLY A 122 9.47 4.86 4.00
N ARG A 123 9.05 3.70 4.51
CA ARG A 123 9.69 3.04 5.67
C ARG A 123 11.17 2.76 5.44
N CYS A 124 11.58 2.50 4.20
CA CYS A 124 12.99 2.33 3.87
C CYS A 124 13.81 3.60 4.17
N ALA A 125 13.22 4.80 4.03
CA ALA A 125 13.93 6.05 4.35
C ALA A 125 14.25 6.17 5.84
N ALA A 126 13.39 5.68 6.72
CA ALA A 126 13.64 5.66 8.15
C ALA A 126 14.76 4.67 8.54
N LEU A 127 14.91 3.56 7.80
CA LEU A 127 15.91 2.53 8.06
C LEU A 127 17.26 2.82 7.39
N LEU A 128 17.25 3.60 6.31
CA LEU A 128 18.42 3.89 5.48
C LEU A 128 19.64 4.37 6.30
N PRO A 129 19.54 5.37 7.20
CA PRO A 129 20.69 5.81 7.99
C PRO A 129 21.35 4.67 8.77
N GLY A 130 20.54 3.79 9.36
CA GLY A 130 21.02 2.63 10.11
C GLY A 130 21.75 1.63 9.21
N PHE A 131 21.23 1.35 8.02
CA PHE A 131 21.89 0.47 7.06
C PHE A 131 23.25 1.03 6.62
N LEU A 132 23.34 2.32 6.33
CA LEU A 132 24.60 2.97 5.94
C LEU A 132 25.64 2.93 7.08
N ALA A 133 25.22 3.19 8.31
CA ALA A 133 26.10 3.11 9.47
C ALA A 133 26.62 1.68 9.72
N VAL A 134 25.79 0.65 9.55
CA VAL A 134 26.22 -0.75 9.70
C VAL A 134 27.21 -1.13 8.58
N ALA A 135 26.92 -0.73 7.34
CA ALA A 135 27.80 -1.01 6.21
C ALA A 135 29.18 -0.35 6.38
N GLU A 136 29.22 0.93 6.78
CA GLU A 136 30.46 1.65 7.04
C GLU A 136 31.29 0.98 8.14
N ARG A 137 30.66 0.63 9.27
CA ARG A 137 31.34 0.06 10.43
C ARG A 137 31.87 -1.35 10.21
N THR A 138 31.22 -2.13 9.35
CA THR A 138 31.54 -3.55 9.17
C THR A 138 32.29 -3.84 7.88
N GLY A 139 32.07 -3.04 6.83
CA GLY A 139 32.57 -3.33 5.48
C GLY A 139 31.99 -4.62 4.88
N LEU A 140 30.91 -5.16 5.46
CA LEU A 140 30.31 -6.43 5.03
C LEU A 140 29.02 -6.20 4.22
N PRO A 141 28.67 -7.12 3.31
CA PRO A 141 27.38 -7.08 2.63
C PRO A 141 26.21 -7.20 3.61
N LEU A 142 25.16 -6.41 3.39
CA LEU A 142 23.95 -6.46 4.20
C LEU A 142 22.98 -7.51 3.67
N ARG A 143 22.42 -8.33 4.57
CA ARG A 143 21.32 -9.26 4.29
C ARG A 143 20.10 -8.85 5.09
N LEU A 144 18.96 -8.67 4.42
CA LEU A 144 17.70 -8.33 5.08
C LEU A 144 16.77 -9.53 5.15
N LEU A 145 16.16 -9.69 6.32
CA LEU A 145 15.06 -10.60 6.59
C LEU A 145 13.85 -9.76 7.03
N GLU A 146 12.81 -9.73 6.21
CA GLU A 146 11.54 -9.09 6.55
C GLU A 146 10.46 -10.18 6.69
N LEU A 147 9.89 -10.28 7.89
CA LEU A 147 8.77 -11.19 8.16
C LEU A 147 7.50 -10.61 7.56
N GLY A 148 6.82 -11.39 6.71
CA GLY A 148 5.59 -10.92 6.06
C GLY A 148 5.82 -9.88 4.96
N ALA A 149 6.97 -9.91 4.29
CA ALA A 149 7.37 -8.90 3.30
C ALA A 149 6.45 -8.76 2.07
N SER A 150 5.39 -9.58 1.93
CA SER A 150 4.46 -9.56 0.80
C SER A 150 5.19 -9.50 -0.55
N ALA A 151 5.03 -8.45 -1.36
CA ALA A 151 5.72 -8.27 -2.64
C ALA A 151 7.23 -7.94 -2.54
N GLY A 152 7.78 -7.86 -1.32
CA GLY A 152 9.20 -7.65 -1.06
C GLY A 152 9.71 -6.24 -1.36
N LEU A 153 8.84 -5.22 -1.42
CA LEU A 153 9.24 -3.87 -1.80
C LEU A 153 10.29 -3.29 -0.84
N ASN A 154 10.13 -3.42 0.48
CA ASN A 154 11.11 -2.87 1.41
C ASN A 154 12.45 -3.63 1.39
N LEU A 155 12.46 -4.86 0.90
CA LEU A 155 13.70 -5.62 0.69
C LEU A 155 14.51 -5.11 -0.50
N ARG A 156 13.92 -4.25 -1.35
CA ARG A 156 14.58 -3.60 -2.50
C ARG A 156 15.02 -2.17 -2.19
N TRP A 157 15.20 -1.85 -0.91
CA TRP A 157 15.58 -0.52 -0.44
C TRP A 157 16.83 0.03 -1.15
N ASP A 158 17.78 -0.80 -1.56
CA ASP A 158 18.99 -0.43 -2.32
C ASP A 158 18.73 0.03 -3.76
N ARG A 159 17.53 -0.25 -4.28
CA ARG A 159 17.11 0.10 -5.65
C ARG A 159 16.45 1.46 -5.75
N TYR A 160 16.21 2.14 -4.63
CA TYR A 160 15.49 3.40 -4.57
C TYR A 160 16.44 4.59 -4.48
N ARG A 161 16.01 5.74 -4.99
CA ARG A 161 16.74 6.99 -4.81
C ARG A 161 16.19 7.75 -3.60
N TYR A 162 17.00 7.96 -2.59
CA TYR A 162 16.64 8.72 -1.41
C TYR A 162 17.17 10.14 -1.51
N THR A 163 16.35 11.10 -1.10
CA THR A 163 16.72 12.53 -1.11
C THR A 163 16.22 13.25 0.14
N ALA A 164 17.10 14.00 0.78
CA ALA A 164 16.81 15.02 1.78
C ALA A 164 17.53 16.33 1.39
N ARG A 165 17.40 17.41 2.17
CA ARG A 165 17.89 18.76 1.82
C ARG A 165 19.33 18.76 1.27
N ASP A 166 20.26 18.12 1.99
CA ASP A 166 21.69 18.10 1.66
C ASP A 166 22.24 16.66 1.55
N PHE A 167 21.37 15.70 1.26
CA PHE A 167 21.71 14.28 1.21
C PHE A 167 20.99 13.59 0.07
N ALA A 168 21.72 12.76 -0.67
CA ALA A 168 21.13 11.85 -1.63
C ALA A 168 21.91 10.53 -1.67
N TRP A 169 21.19 9.42 -1.73
CA TRP A 169 21.79 8.09 -1.78
C TRP A 169 20.97 7.14 -2.67
N GLY A 170 21.66 6.17 -3.29
CA GLY A 170 21.08 5.18 -4.19
C GLY A 170 21.20 5.53 -5.68
N PRO A 171 20.73 4.64 -6.58
CA PRO A 171 20.91 4.79 -8.03
C PRO A 171 20.33 6.09 -8.58
N CYS A 172 21.08 6.80 -9.42
CA CYS A 172 20.67 8.13 -9.87
C CYS A 172 19.48 8.11 -10.84
N ASP A 173 19.34 6.99 -11.55
CA ASP A 173 18.33 6.62 -12.54
C ASP A 173 17.15 5.84 -11.95
N SER A 174 17.10 5.65 -10.63
CA SER A 174 15.99 4.93 -10.01
C SER A 174 14.65 5.59 -10.35
N PRO A 175 13.66 4.83 -10.84
CA PRO A 175 12.34 5.35 -11.16
C PRO A 175 11.55 5.72 -9.89
N LEU A 176 11.97 5.23 -8.71
CA LEU A 176 11.34 5.53 -7.44
C LEU A 176 12.24 6.44 -6.59
N ARG A 177 11.73 7.65 -6.35
CA ARG A 177 12.37 8.65 -5.49
C ARG A 177 11.62 8.74 -4.16
N VAL A 178 12.34 8.53 -3.07
CA VAL A 178 11.83 8.63 -1.70
C VAL A 178 12.41 9.89 -1.07
N ALA A 179 11.59 10.95 -1.04
CA ALA A 179 11.93 12.18 -0.34
C ALA A 179 11.60 12.04 1.15
N PHE A 180 12.51 12.45 2.02
CA PHE A 180 12.32 12.39 3.46
C PHE A 180 12.97 13.59 4.16
N ARG A 181 12.56 13.84 5.41
CA ARG A 181 13.23 14.78 6.28
C ARG A 181 14.27 14.02 7.09
N LEU A 182 15.51 14.51 7.04
CA LEU A 182 16.58 14.08 7.90
C LEU A 182 16.75 15.14 8.98
N ASP A 183 16.56 14.75 10.22
CA ASP A 183 16.87 15.57 11.40
C ASP A 183 18.11 14.96 12.08
N GLY A 184 19.14 15.77 12.34
CA GLY A 184 20.40 15.31 12.95
C GLY A 184 21.56 15.15 11.95
N GLU A 185 22.47 14.22 12.25
CA GLU A 185 23.69 14.00 11.47
C GLU A 185 23.43 13.37 10.11
N THR A 186 24.19 13.81 9.10
CA THR A 186 24.15 13.23 7.76
C THR A 186 24.70 11.80 7.78
N PRO A 187 23.96 10.80 7.26
CA PRO A 187 24.44 9.43 7.17
C PRO A 187 25.75 9.33 6.36
N PRO A 188 26.59 8.33 6.66
CA PRO A 188 27.83 8.15 5.92
C PRO A 188 27.55 7.82 4.45
N SER A 189 28.43 8.29 3.57
CA SER A 189 28.39 7.96 2.14
C SER A 189 29.05 6.60 1.89
N ALA A 190 28.47 5.55 2.46
CA ALA A 190 28.96 4.17 2.32
C ALA A 190 28.48 3.54 1.00
N ALA A 191 29.40 2.85 0.31
CA ALA A 191 29.01 1.87 -0.70
C ALA A 191 28.41 0.65 0.02
N VAL A 192 27.19 0.27 -0.35
CA VAL A 192 26.52 -0.89 0.25
C VAL A 192 26.39 -1.99 -0.80
N GLU A 193 26.93 -3.16 -0.47
CA GLU A 193 26.58 -4.39 -1.15
C GLU A 193 25.41 -5.05 -0.42
N VAL A 194 24.32 -5.37 -1.14
CA VAL A 194 23.20 -6.14 -0.58
C VAL A 194 23.32 -7.58 -1.05
N ALA A 195 23.64 -8.49 -0.12
CA ALA A 195 23.63 -9.92 -0.36
C ALA A 195 22.21 -10.45 -0.16
N THR A 196 21.77 -11.33 -1.07
CA THR A 196 20.48 -12.05 -1.13
C THR A 196 19.43 -11.74 -0.06
N VAL A 197 18.26 -11.33 -0.54
CA VAL A 197 17.03 -11.10 0.21
C VAL A 197 16.33 -12.42 0.53
N VAL A 198 16.02 -12.68 1.80
CA VAL A 198 15.22 -13.85 2.21
C VAL A 198 13.86 -13.38 2.73
N PHE A 199 12.80 -13.99 2.21
CA PHE A 199 11.42 -13.76 2.62
C PHE A 199 10.92 -14.96 3.41
N HIS A 200 10.14 -14.68 4.46
CA HIS A 200 9.29 -15.69 5.08
C HIS A 200 7.83 -15.20 5.06
N SER A 201 6.98 -15.92 4.32
CA SER A 201 5.52 -15.73 4.40
C SER A 201 5.05 -16.37 5.69
N ILE A 202 4.99 -15.61 6.78
CA ILE A 202 4.17 -16.04 7.91
C ILE A 202 2.75 -15.59 7.58
N VAL A 203 2.00 -16.46 6.90
CA VAL A 203 0.54 -16.39 7.01
C VAL A 203 0.25 -16.83 8.45
N MET A 204 0.09 -15.87 9.37
CA MET A 204 -0.51 -16.18 10.66
C MET A 204 -1.96 -16.57 10.39
N GLN A 205 -2.18 -17.87 10.24
CA GLN A 205 -3.48 -18.48 10.48
C GLN A 205 -3.78 -18.22 11.96
N TYR A 206 -4.55 -17.17 12.26
CA TYR A 206 -5.21 -17.08 13.54
C TYR A 206 -6.27 -18.20 13.57
N LEU A 207 -5.87 -19.35 14.14
CA LEU A 207 -6.78 -20.36 14.66
C LEU A 207 -7.22 -19.89 16.05
N SER A 208 -8.47 -19.45 16.18
CA SER A 208 -9.36 -19.73 17.33
C SER A 208 -10.80 -19.52 16.88
#